data_AF-A0A834XT03-F1
#
_entry.id   AF-A0A834XT03-F1
#
_cell.length_a   1.000
_cell.length_b   1.000
_cell.length_c   1.000
_cell.angle_alpha   90.00
_cell.angle_beta   90.00
_cell.angle_gamma   90.00
#
_symmetry.space_group_name_H-M   'P 1'
#
loop_
_entity.id
_entity.type
_entity.pdbx_description
1 polymer ?
#
loop_
_entity_poly.entity_id
_entity_poly.type
_entity_poly.pdbx_seq_one_letter_code
_entity_poly.pdbx_strand_id
1 'polypeptide(L)'
;MKTLLLIILLIISIFFVMIIASNTKDHDILILLKDKIFIKKQIKCFLRKGNCDYFGREMKRLLPNDLNDNCSQCTGKEVINIRQLKKFIEHYYPKEWRQIIARYRSMI
;
A
#
# COMPACT_ATOMS: atom_id res chain seq x y z
N MET A 1 3.72 40.94 -24.68
CA MET A 1 2.42 40.73 -23.99
C MET A 1 1.80 39.36 -24.27
N LYS A 2 1.61 38.97 -25.54
CA LYS A 2 1.03 37.64 -25.90
C LYS A 2 1.86 36.43 -25.43
N THR A 3 3.19 36.53 -25.50
CA THR A 3 4.13 35.50 -25.01
C THR A 3 4.06 35.32 -23.48
N LEU A 4 3.93 36.43 -22.74
CA LEU A 4 3.76 36.40 -21.28
C LEU A 4 2.44 35.73 -20.86
N LEU A 5 1.35 36.03 -21.59
CA LEU A 5 0.04 35.39 -21.36
C LEU A 5 0.10 33.87 -21.59
N LEU A 6 0.80 33.41 -22.63
CA LEU A 6 0.98 31.99 -22.89
C LEU A 6 1.78 31.28 -21.79
N ILE A 7 2.83 31.93 -21.27
CA ILE A 7 3.63 31.38 -20.16
C ILE A 7 2.80 31.26 -18.88
N ILE A 8 1.99 32.28 -18.57
CA ILE A 8 1.10 32.26 -17.39
C ILE A 8 0.07 31.13 -17.49
N LEU A 9 -0.54 30.93 -18.67
CA LEU A 9 -1.50 29.84 -18.89
C LEU A 9 -0.87 28.45 -18.74
N LEU A 10 0.38 28.27 -19.20
CA LEU A 10 1.13 27.02 -19.01
C LEU A 10 1.46 26.77 -17.54
N ILE A 11 1.85 27.80 -16.79
CA ILE A 11 2.14 27.66 -15.35
C ILE A 11 0.87 27.29 -14.58
N ILE A 12 -0.27 27.94 -14.89
CA ILE A 12 -1.56 27.65 -14.25
C ILE A 12 -2.00 26.22 -14.54
N SER A 13 -1.85 25.72 -15.77
CA SER A 13 -2.24 24.35 -16.12
C SER A 13 -1.36 23.32 -15.39
N ILE A 14 -0.04 23.55 -15.31
CA ILE A 14 0.89 22.70 -14.56
C ILE A 14 0.52 22.68 -13.08
N PHE A 15 0.24 23.85 -12.49
CA PHE A 15 -0.13 23.96 -11.08
C PHE A 15 -1.46 23.26 -10.78
N PHE A 16 -2.44 23.38 -11.69
CA PHE A 16 -3.74 22.71 -11.58
C PHE A 16 -3.62 21.18 -11.63
N VAL A 17 -2.75 20.64 -12.50
CA VAL A 17 -2.47 19.20 -12.58
C VAL A 17 -1.83 18.68 -11.28
N MET A 18 -0.89 19.42 -10.68
CA MET A 18 -0.30 19.04 -9.39
C MET A 18 -1.33 19.00 -8.25
N ILE A 19 -2.25 19.97 -8.20
CA ILE A 19 -3.32 20.02 -7.19
C ILE A 19 -4.27 18.82 -7.33
N ILE A 20 -4.64 18.42 -8.54
CA ILE A 20 -5.52 17.25 -8.73
C ILE A 20 -4.82 15.95 -8.28
N ALA A 21 -3.51 15.82 -8.57
CA ALA A 21 -2.74 14.63 -8.20
C ALA A 21 -2.61 14.41 -6.68
N SER A 22 -2.72 15.47 -5.86
CA SER A 22 -2.64 15.36 -4.40
C SER A 22 -3.95 14.87 -3.76
N ASN A 23 -5.10 15.15 -4.38
CA ASN A 23 -6.43 14.89 -3.80
C ASN A 23 -6.98 13.46 -4.05
N THR A 24 -6.30 12.63 -4.83
CA THR A 24 -6.86 11.35 -5.33
C THR A 24 -6.45 10.11 -4.51
N LYS A 25 -5.90 10.25 -3.31
CA LYS A 25 -5.16 9.14 -2.68
C LYS A 25 -5.83 8.41 -1.52
N ASP A 26 -7.11 8.57 -1.21
CA ASP A 26 -7.75 7.71 -0.19
C ASP A 26 -8.78 6.77 -0.82
N HIS A 27 -8.28 5.76 -1.53
CA HIS A 27 -9.07 4.54 -1.75
C HIS A 27 -8.95 3.65 -0.52
N ASP A 28 -10.09 3.37 0.11
CA ASP A 28 -10.19 2.39 1.19
C ASP A 28 -9.72 1.03 0.68
N ILE A 29 -8.58 0.57 1.17
CA ILE A 29 -7.96 -0.66 0.67
C ILE A 29 -8.86 -1.87 0.91
N LEU A 30 -9.82 -1.81 1.84
CA LEU A 30 -10.80 -2.87 2.09
C LEU A 30 -11.57 -3.28 0.83
N ILE A 31 -11.83 -2.34 -0.08
CA ILE A 31 -12.48 -2.63 -1.36
C ILE A 31 -11.59 -3.54 -2.22
N LEU A 32 -10.28 -3.25 -2.29
CA LEU A 32 -9.30 -4.05 -3.01
C LEU A 32 -9.12 -5.44 -2.38
N LEU A 33 -9.14 -5.52 -1.05
CA LEU A 33 -8.96 -6.79 -0.33
C LEU A 33 -10.09 -7.79 -0.60
N LYS A 34 -11.31 -7.31 -0.91
CA LYS A 34 -12.46 -8.14 -1.30
C LYS A 34 -12.28 -8.81 -2.67
N ASP A 35 -11.41 -8.28 -3.54
CA ASP A 35 -11.03 -8.96 -4.77
C ASP A 35 -10.14 -10.18 -4.45
N LYS A 36 -10.70 -11.37 -4.69
CA LYS A 36 -10.04 -12.65 -4.45
C LYS A 36 -8.75 -12.82 -5.27
N ILE A 37 -8.69 -12.28 -6.48
CA ILE A 37 -7.50 -12.34 -7.35
C ILE A 37 -6.41 -11.46 -6.75
N PHE A 38 -6.77 -10.24 -6.37
CA PHE A 38 -5.86 -9.29 -5.74
C PHE A 38 -5.27 -9.86 -4.44
N ILE A 39 -6.09 -10.26 -3.47
CA ILE A 39 -5.58 -10.72 -2.17
C ILE A 39 -4.73 -11.99 -2.29
N LYS A 40 -5.11 -12.93 -3.17
CA LYS A 40 -4.29 -14.14 -3.42
C LYS A 40 -2.93 -13.79 -4.01
N LYS A 41 -2.85 -12.79 -4.90
CA LYS A 41 -1.57 -12.28 -5.42
C LYS A 41 -0.72 -11.70 -4.28
N GLN A 42 -1.31 -10.92 -3.39
CA GLN A 42 -0.58 -10.35 -2.26
C GLN A 42 -0.07 -11.44 -1.30
N ILE A 43 -0.91 -12.42 -0.94
CA ILE A 43 -0.51 -13.57 -0.12
C ILE A 43 0.67 -14.33 -0.76
N LYS A 44 0.61 -14.59 -2.07
CA LYS A 44 1.73 -15.23 -2.80
C LYS A 44 3.01 -14.39 -2.71
N CYS A 45 2.91 -13.06 -2.83
CA CYS A 45 4.06 -12.15 -2.66
C CYS A 45 4.70 -12.25 -1.25
N PHE A 46 3.89 -12.25 -0.19
CA PHE A 46 4.39 -12.41 1.19
C PHE A 46 5.08 -13.76 1.40
N LEU A 47 4.53 -14.83 0.81
CA LEU A 47 5.08 -16.18 0.89
C LEU A 47 6.25 -16.44 -0.08
N ARG A 48 6.63 -15.47 -0.92
CA ARG A 48 7.63 -15.61 -2.00
C ARG A 48 7.26 -16.72 -3.01
N LYS A 49 5.97 -16.92 -3.24
CA LYS A 49 5.40 -17.88 -4.20
C LYS A 49 4.84 -17.19 -5.46
N GLY A 50 5.19 -15.93 -5.68
CA GLY A 50 4.74 -15.15 -6.82
C GLY A 50 5.29 -13.73 -6.81
N ASN A 51 5.04 -13.00 -7.90
CA ASN A 51 5.52 -11.63 -8.08
C ASN A 51 4.78 -10.66 -7.15
N CYS A 52 5.53 -9.68 -6.65
CA CYS A 52 4.99 -8.57 -5.87
C CYS A 52 4.77 -7.37 -6.78
N ASP A 53 3.57 -6.77 -6.73
CA ASP A 53 3.34 -5.44 -7.29
C ASP A 53 3.77 -4.35 -6.29
N TYR A 54 3.52 -3.08 -6.63
CA TYR A 54 3.88 -1.95 -5.79
C TYR A 54 3.27 -2.07 -4.38
N PHE A 55 1.96 -2.36 -4.28
CA PHE A 55 1.28 -2.52 -3.00
C PHE A 55 1.85 -3.68 -2.19
N GLY A 56 2.03 -4.85 -2.82
CA GLY A 56 2.62 -6.02 -2.16
C GLY A 56 4.03 -5.77 -1.64
N ARG A 57 4.87 -5.06 -2.39
CA ARG A 57 6.23 -4.69 -1.94
C ARG A 57 6.19 -3.74 -0.76
N GLU A 58 5.29 -2.77 -0.79
CA GLU A 58 5.15 -1.79 0.28
C GLU A 58 4.70 -2.45 1.59
N MET A 59 3.62 -3.23 1.54
CA MET A 59 3.12 -3.95 2.71
C MET A 59 4.13 -4.97 3.24
N LYS A 60 4.89 -5.62 2.35
CA LYS A 60 5.99 -6.51 2.70
C LYS A 60 7.13 -5.82 3.42
N ARG A 61 7.45 -4.57 3.07
CA ARG A 61 8.46 -3.73 3.75
C ARG A 61 7.97 -3.30 5.13
N LEU A 62 6.68 -2.99 5.26
CA LEU A 62 6.07 -2.51 6.50
C LEU A 62 5.82 -3.61 7.53
N LEU A 63 5.51 -4.83 7.08
CA LEU A 63 5.10 -5.93 7.95
C LEU A 63 6.10 -6.24 9.09
N PRO A 64 7.44 -6.32 8.87
CA PRO A 64 8.38 -6.53 9.96
C PRO A 64 8.33 -5.43 11.02
N ASN A 65 8.27 -4.16 10.60
CA ASN A 65 8.23 -3.02 11.52
C ASN A 65 6.95 -3.06 12.35
N ASP A 66 5.80 -3.24 11.69
CA ASP A 66 4.51 -3.34 12.36
C ASP A 66 4.42 -4.56 13.31
N LEU A 67 5.14 -5.66 13.05
CA LEU A 67 5.24 -6.81 13.96
C LEU A 67 6.21 -6.59 15.13
N ASN A 68 7.28 -5.81 14.93
CA ASN A 68 8.37 -5.64 15.90
C ASN A 68 8.15 -4.46 16.85
N ASP A 69 7.83 -3.27 16.30
CA ASP A 69 7.75 -2.01 17.04
C ASP A 69 6.43 -1.27 16.84
N ASN A 70 5.41 -1.99 16.35
CA ASN A 70 4.10 -1.44 16.01
C ASN A 70 4.16 -0.30 14.97
N CYS A 71 5.17 -0.34 14.09
CA CYS A 71 5.37 0.57 12.96
C CYS A 71 5.72 2.00 13.41
N SER A 72 6.69 2.15 14.31
CA SER A 72 7.04 3.45 14.93
C SER A 72 7.46 4.53 13.93
N GLN A 73 8.05 4.12 12.81
CA GLN A 73 8.55 5.00 11.73
C GLN A 73 7.61 5.10 10.53
N CYS A 74 6.42 4.51 10.61
CA CYS A 74 5.47 4.47 9.49
C CYS A 74 4.56 5.69 9.50
N THR A 75 4.16 6.13 8.32
CA THR A 75 3.11 7.15 8.14
C THR A 75 1.75 6.62 8.58
N GLY A 76 0.84 7.51 8.97
CA GLY A 76 -0.51 7.11 9.42
C GLY A 76 -1.26 6.23 8.39
N LYS A 77 -1.07 6.52 7.11
CA LYS A 77 -1.65 5.73 6.02
C LYS A 77 -1.04 4.33 5.89
N GLU A 78 0.28 4.21 6.00
CA GLU A 78 0.96 2.90 6.00
C GLU A 78 0.47 2.03 7.15
N VAL A 79 0.33 2.61 8.34
CA VAL A 79 -0.19 1.93 9.53
C VAL A 79 -1.62 1.42 9.31
N ILE A 80 -2.51 2.26 8.77
CA ILE A 80 -3.89 1.87 8.47
C ILE A 80 -3.90 0.72 7.46
N ASN A 81 -3.15 0.85 6.37
CA ASN A 81 -3.12 -0.14 5.29
C ASN A 81 -2.59 -1.50 5.76
N ILE A 82 -1.44 -1.52 6.46
CA ILE A 82 -0.86 -2.80 6.92
C ILE A 82 -1.78 -3.47 7.93
N ARG A 83 -2.40 -2.70 8.85
CA ARG A 83 -3.30 -3.26 9.86
C ARG A 83 -4.59 -3.81 9.26
N GLN A 84 -5.18 -3.12 8.29
CA GLN A 84 -6.37 -3.61 7.58
C GLN A 84 -6.03 -4.88 6.78
N LEU A 85 -4.91 -4.90 6.06
CA LEU A 85 -4.45 -6.09 5.34
C LEU A 85 -4.21 -7.29 6.26
N LYS A 86 -3.49 -7.09 7.38
CA LYS A 86 -3.27 -8.15 8.39
C LYS A 86 -4.58 -8.70 8.90
N LYS A 87 -5.48 -7.84 9.39
CA LYS A 87 -6.79 -8.24 9.92
C LYS A 87 -7.59 -9.02 8.89
N PHE A 88 -7.55 -8.60 7.63
CA PHE A 88 -8.23 -9.28 6.55
C PHE A 88 -7.66 -10.68 6.28
N ILE A 89 -6.34 -10.82 6.17
CA ILE A 89 -5.68 -12.13 5.94
C ILE A 89 -5.89 -13.04 7.16
N GLU A 90 -5.75 -12.52 8.37
CA GLU A 90 -5.96 -13.27 9.61
C GLU A 90 -7.38 -13.84 9.71
N HIS A 91 -8.39 -13.05 9.37
CA HIS A 91 -9.78 -13.45 9.44
C HIS A 91 -10.20 -14.39 8.30
N TYR A 92 -9.85 -14.07 7.05
CA TYR A 92 -10.35 -14.80 5.87
C TYR A 92 -9.38 -15.87 5.33
N TYR A 93 -8.09 -15.80 5.68
CA TYR A 93 -7.02 -16.71 5.20
C TYR A 93 -6.09 -17.15 6.36
N PRO A 94 -6.62 -17.71 7.46
CA PRO A 94 -5.85 -17.98 8.68
C PRO A 94 -4.71 -19.01 8.50
N LYS A 95 -4.81 -19.90 7.51
CA LYS A 95 -3.75 -20.88 7.19
C LYS A 95 -2.55 -20.20 6.55
N GLU A 96 -2.80 -19.26 5.64
CA GLU A 96 -1.80 -18.45 4.98
C GLU A 96 -1.21 -17.43 5.95
N TRP A 97 -2.03 -16.83 6.81
CA TRP A 97 -1.56 -15.94 7.87
C TRP A 97 -0.50 -16.59 8.76
N ARG A 98 -0.74 -17.82 9.22
CA ARG A 98 0.23 -18.59 10.01
C ARG A 98 1.56 -18.81 9.26
N GLN A 99 1.50 -19.13 7.97
CA GLN A 99 2.71 -19.28 7.14
C GLN A 99 3.47 -17.95 6.98
N ILE A 100 2.74 -16.85 6.80
CA ILE A 100 3.33 -15.52 6.71
C ILE A 100 4.02 -15.18 8.04
N ILE A 101 3.33 -15.28 9.17
CA ILE A 101 3.91 -14.95 10.48
C ILE A 101 5.12 -15.81 10.81
N ALA A 102 5.04 -17.13 10.58
CA ALA A 102 6.18 -18.03 10.80
C ALA A 102 7.40 -17.59 9.98
N ARG A 103 7.19 -17.15 8.73
CA ARG A 103 8.27 -16.69 7.85
C ARG A 103 8.89 -15.36 8.31
N TYR A 104 8.09 -14.41 8.76
CA TYR A 104 8.58 -13.07 9.11
C TYR A 104 9.18 -13.03 10.51
N ARG A 105 8.62 -13.79 11.47
CA ARG A 105 9.21 -13.94 12.80
C ARG A 105 10.57 -14.64 12.79
N SER A 106 10.87 -15.44 11.77
CA SER A 106 12.21 -16.05 11.62
C SER A 106 13.23 -15.11 10.96
N MET A 107 12.83 -13.90 10.55
CA MET A 107 13.70 -12.91 9.90
C MET A 107 14.01 -11.70 10.77
N ILE A 108 13.30 -11.56 11.90
CA ILE A 108 13.49 -10.57 12.95
C ILE A 108 14.21 -11.29 14.09
#